data_AF-A0A7V9V3V9-F1
#
_entry.id   AF-A0A7V9V3V9-F1
#
_cell.length_a   1.000
_cell.length_b   1.000
_cell.length_c   1.000
_cell.angle_alpha   90.00
_cell.angle_beta   90.00
_cell.angle_gamma   90.00
#
_symmetry.space_group_name_H-M   'P 1'
#
loop_
_entity.id
_entity.type
_entity.pdbx_description
1 polymer ?
#
loop_
_entity_poly.entity_id
_entity_poly.type
_entity_poly.pdbx_seq_one_letter_code
_entity_poly.pdbx_strand_id
1 'polypeptide(L)' 'YIEIRDRALANAERTLSEAMLTRVETANAFVLSCLKAARSPYQAQSLKETDATRERKSCEAVTLRVERLRTTLAHAA' A
#
# COMPACT_ATOMS: atom_id res chain seq x y z
N TYR A 1 2.83 0.21 -9.98
CA TYR A 1 1.81 0.28 -8.90
C TYR A 1 2.43 0.59 -7.53
N ILE A 2 3.55 -0.03 -7.14
CA ILE A 2 4.29 0.26 -5.89
C ILE A 2 4.53 1.77 -5.72
N GLU A 3 5.18 2.42 -6.70
CA GLU A 3 5.47 3.85 -6.65
C GLU A 3 4.21 4.74 -6.54
N ILE A 4 3.08 4.32 -7.12
CA ILE A 4 1.82 5.07 -7.05
C ILE A 4 1.29 5.07 -5.61
N ARG A 5 1.30 3.92 -4.94
CA ARG A 5 0.94 3.83 -3.52
C ARG A 5 1.89 4.65 -2.66
N ASP A 6 3.19 4.58 -2.91
CA ASP A 6 4.18 5.29 -2.10
C ASP A 6 4.03 6.81 -2.22
N ARG A 7 3.78 7.31 -3.44
CA ARG A 7 3.44 8.72 -3.67
C ARG A 7 2.11 9.10 -3.02
N ALA A 8 1.11 8.23 -3.06
CA ALA A 8 -0.16 8.46 -2.38
C ALA A 8 0.03 8.58 -0.87
N LEU A 9 0.86 7.71 -0.26
CA LEU A 9 1.17 7.77 1.17
C LEU A 9 1.89 9.06 1.52
N ALA A 10 2.93 9.43 0.78
CA ALA A 10 3.65 10.69 0.99
C ALA A 10 2.72 11.91 0.89
N ASN A 11 1.76 11.89 -0.04
CA ASN A 11 0.75 12.95 -0.16
C ASN A 11 -0.20 12.97 1.04
N ALA A 12 -0.66 11.82 1.52
CA ALA A 12 -1.53 11.72 2.70
C ALA A 12 -0.82 12.19 3.98
N GLU A 13 0.49 11.95 4.09
CA GLU A 13 1.30 12.45 5.20
C GLU A 13 1.52 13.97 5.16
N ARG A 14 1.55 14.58 3.97
CA ARG A 14 1.65 16.04 3.82
C ARG A 14 0.31 16.74 3.97
N THR A 15 -0.76 16.12 3.48
CA THR A 15 -2.11 16.69 3.48
C THR A 15 -3.10 15.63 3.96
N LEU A 16 -3.23 15.57 5.28
CA LEU A 16 -4.06 14.58 5.95
C LEU A 16 -5.55 14.87 5.72
N SER A 17 -6.22 13.95 5.04
CA SER A 17 -7.68 13.98 4.82
C SER A 17 -8.19 12.56 4.57
N GLU A 18 -9.47 12.33 4.83
CA GLU A 18 -10.07 10.99 4.63
C GLU A 18 -9.91 10.52 3.18
N ALA A 19 -10.16 11.41 2.21
CA ALA A 19 -10.01 11.10 0.79
C ALA A 19 -8.57 10.69 0.41
N MET A 20 -7.55 11.29 1.02
CA MET A 20 -6.16 10.87 0.79
C MET A 20 -5.89 9.50 1.40
N LEU A 21 -6.37 9.23 2.62
CA LEU A 21 -6.19 7.94 3.28
C LEU A 21 -6.88 6.81 2.48
N THR A 22 -8.12 7.02 2.00
CA THR A 22 -8.81 6.04 1.14
C THR A 22 -8.04 5.74 -0.15
N ARG A 23 -7.39 6.74 -0.75
CA ARG A 23 -6.55 6.53 -1.95
C ARG A 23 -5.32 5.67 -1.64
N VAL A 24 -4.68 5.88 -0.50
CA VAL A 24 -3.54 5.06 -0.05
C VAL A 24 -3.99 3.61 0.13
N GLU A 25 -5.12 3.38 0.82
CA GLU A 25 -5.65 2.03 1.04
C GLU A 25 -5.97 1.31 -0.26
N THR A 26 -6.66 2.01 -1.18
CA THR A 26 -7.03 1.44 -2.47
C THR A 26 -5.78 1.06 -3.28
N ALA A 27 -4.78 1.95 -3.31
CA ALA A 27 -3.52 1.67 -3.97
C ALA A 27 -2.77 0.51 -3.30
N ASN A 28 -2.73 0.46 -1.97
CA ASN A 28 -2.06 -0.60 -1.20
C ASN A 28 -2.73 -1.97 -1.39
N ALA A 29 -4.06 -2.01 -1.35
CA ALA A 29 -4.85 -3.22 -1.61
C ALA A 29 -4.61 -3.74 -3.03
N PHE A 30 -4.56 -2.83 -4.02
CA PHE A 30 -4.22 -3.21 -5.39
C PHE A 30 -2.81 -3.81 -5.47
N VAL A 31 -1.80 -3.18 -4.87
CA VAL A 31 -0.44 -3.73 -4.83
C VAL A 31 -0.43 -5.13 -4.23
N LEU A 32 -1.06 -5.32 -3.07
CA LEU A 32 -1.13 -6.62 -2.40
C LEU A 32 -1.79 -7.69 -3.29
N SER A 33 -2.82 -7.31 -4.05
CA SER A 33 -3.47 -8.22 -5.00
C SER A 33 -2.53 -8.70 -6.11
N CYS A 34 -1.58 -7.85 -6.54
CA CYS A 34 -0.54 -8.17 -7.53
C CYS A 34 0.59 -9.03 -6.98
N LEU A 35 0.78 -9.12 -5.65
CA LEU A 35 1.85 -9.89 -5.00
C LEU A 35 1.50 -11.35 -4.69
N LYS A 36 0.33 -11.80 -5.14
CA LYS A 36 -0.06 -13.21 -5.06
C LYS A 36 0.97 -14.04 -5.82
N ALA A 37 1.26 -15.23 -5.29
CA ALA A 37 2.19 -16.15 -5.91
C ALA A 37 1.82 -16.38 -7.38
N ALA A 38 2.83 -16.33 -8.24
CA ALA A 38 2.65 -16.49 -9.66
C ALA A 38 2.12 -17.88 -9.99
N ARG A 39 1.17 -17.94 -10.93
CA ARG A 39 0.70 -19.19 -11.52
C ARG A 39 1.36 -19.36 -12.89
N SER A 40 1.53 -20.60 -13.33
CA SER A 40 1.82 -20.86 -14.74
C SER A 40 0.68 -20.26 -15.59
N PRO A 41 0.93 -19.60 -16.75
CA PRO A 41 2.19 -19.35 -17.48
C PRO A 41 2.90 -18.02 -17.15
N TYR A 42 2.44 -17.29 -16.13
CA TYR A 42 2.88 -15.93 -15.81
C TYR A 42 4.10 -15.88 -14.88
N GLN A 43 4.72 -17.01 -14.56
CA GLN A 43 5.88 -17.08 -13.66
C GLN A 43 6.99 -16.10 -14.05
N ALA A 44 7.32 -16.00 -15.35
CA ALA A 44 8.35 -15.09 -15.85
C ALA A 44 7.96 -13.60 -15.79
N GLN A 45 6.68 -13.28 -15.64
CA GLN A 45 6.15 -11.91 -15.53
C GLN A 45 5.91 -11.48 -14.08
N SER A 46 6.19 -12.36 -13.12
CA SER A 46 5.99 -12.09 -11.70
C SER A 46 7.26 -11.58 -11.01
N LEU A 47 7.06 -10.88 -9.90
CA LEU A 47 8.15 -10.52 -9.02
C LEU A 47 8.76 -11.79 -8.40
N LYS A 48 10.08 -11.82 -8.21
CA LYS A 48 10.73 -12.91 -7.47
C LYS A 48 10.13 -13.01 -6.07
N GLU A 49 9.96 -14.22 -5.55
CA GLU A 49 9.26 -14.42 -4.27
C GLU A 49 9.90 -13.68 -3.09
N THR A 50 11.23 -13.54 -3.09
CA THR A 50 11.96 -12.72 -2.10
C THR A 50 11.55 -11.25 -2.16
N ASP A 51 11.44 -10.70 -3.36
CA ASP A 51 10.98 -9.32 -3.57
C ASP A 51 9.50 -9.19 -3.24
N ALA A 52 8.69 -10.19 -3.58
CA ALA A 52 7.25 -10.20 -3.30
C ALA A 52 7.00 -10.24 -1.79
N THR A 53 7.77 -11.04 -1.06
CA THR A 53 7.72 -11.12 0.40
C THR A 53 8.10 -9.79 1.05
N ARG A 54 9.18 -9.16 0.59
CA ARG A 54 9.55 -7.82 1.05
C ARG A 54 8.41 -6.83 0.83
N GLU A 55 7.80 -6.88 -0.34
CA GLU A 55 6.74 -5.96 -0.71
C GLU A 55 5.42 -6.21 0.06
N ARG A 56 5.10 -7.45 0.44
CA ARG A 56 3.98 -7.75 1.35
C ARG A 56 4.19 -7.11 2.72
N LYS A 57 5.39 -7.21 3.28
CA LYS A 57 5.75 -6.53 4.55
C LYS A 57 5.63 -5.01 4.44
N SER A 58 6.04 -4.44 3.30
CA SER A 58 5.81 -3.02 3.02
C SER A 58 4.31 -2.69 3.02
N CYS A 59 3.47 -3.53 2.40
CA CYS A 59 2.01 -3.32 2.41
C CYS A 59 1.43 -3.34 3.83
N GLU A 60 1.87 -4.26 4.68
CA GLU A 60 1.47 -4.32 6.10
C GLU A 60 1.89 -3.04 6.85
N ALA A 61 3.12 -2.56 6.63
CA ALA A 61 3.62 -1.33 7.23
C ALA A 61 2.80 -0.09 6.80
N VAL A 62 2.40 -0.03 5.51
CA VAL A 62 1.54 1.03 5.00
C VAL A 62 0.15 0.98 5.64
N THR A 63 -0.44 -0.21 5.80
CA THR A 63 -1.74 -0.38 6.49
C THR A 63 -1.68 0.18 7.92
N LEU A 64 -0.68 -0.23 8.71
CA LEU A 64 -0.48 0.28 10.07
C LEU A 64 -0.25 1.80 10.09
N ARG A 65 0.41 2.35 9.06
CA ARG A 65 0.62 3.79 8.95
C ARG A 65 -0.69 4.53 8.67
N VAL A 66 -1.52 4.03 7.76
CA VAL A 66 -2.83 4.61 7.46
C VAL A 66 -3.75 4.58 8.70
N GLU A 67 -3.78 3.47 9.44
CA GLU A 67 -4.54 3.37 10.68
C GLU A 67 -4.11 4.43 11.69
N ARG A 68 -2.80 4.62 11.90
CA ARG A 68 -2.30 5.70 12.76
C ARG A 68 -2.74 7.08 12.29
N LEU A 69 -2.64 7.35 10.98
CA LEU A 69 -3.03 8.64 10.40
C LEU A 69 -4.54 8.90 10.53
N ARG A 70 -5.38 7.87 10.40
CA ARG A 70 -6.83 7.97 10.67
C ARG A 70 -7.11 8.33 12.11
N THR A 71 -6.44 7.66 13.04
CA THR A 71 -6.56 7.99 14.46
C THR A 71 -6.17 9.45 14.68
N THR A 72 -5.04 9.91 14.13
CA THR A 72 -4.65 11.33 14.21
C THR A 72 -5.71 12.28 13.63
N LEU A 73 -6.26 11.96 12.45
CA LEU A 73 -7.29 12.78 11.81
C LEU A 73 -8.57 12.87 12.67
N ALA A 74 -9.00 11.76 13.24
CA ALA A 74 -10.18 11.70 14.11
C ALA A 74 -10.02 12.48 15.42
N HIS A 75 -8.79 12.64 15.93
CA HIS A 75 -8.51 13.46 17.11
C HIS A 75 -8.31 14.95 16.79
N ALA A 76 -8.10 15.30 15.51
CA ALA A 76 -7.89 16.66 15.05
C ALA A 76 -9.18 17.35 14.54
N ALA A 77 -10.24 16.58 14.35
CA ALA A 77 -11.59 17.04 13.96
C ALA A 77 -12.46 17.28 15.21
#